data_AF-A0A429W7K0-F1
#
_entry.id   AF-A0A429W7K0-F1
#
_cell.length_a   1.000
_cell.length_b   1.000
_cell.length_c   1.000
_cell.angle_alpha   90.00
_cell.angle_beta   90.00
_cell.angle_gamma   90.00
#
_symmetry.space_group_name_H-M   'P 1'
#
loop_
_entity.id
_entity.type
_entity.pdbx_description
1 polymer ?
#
loop_
_entity_poly.entity_id
_entity_poly.type
_entity_poly.pdbx_seq_one_letter_code
_entity_poly.pdbx_strand_id
1 'polypeptide(L)'
;FDVQRNGAILNNSRTDVQTQLGGFVQGNPYLATGPARIILNEITSGNPTQLRGYVEVGGQRAEVIIANPAGIAVDGGGFINASRATLTTGTPQFNAAGGLDSYVVRGGTISIDGAGLDLSRTDYAAILARAVQVNAGIWANELKVVTGANQ
;
A
#
# COMPACT_ATOMS: atom_id res chain seq x y z
N PHE A 1 4.59 -6.74 -7.73
CA PHE A 1 5.03 -5.50 -7.07
C PHE A 1 5.68 -5.94 -5.77
N ASP A 2 6.98 -5.72 -5.62
CA ASP A 2 7.73 -6.06 -4.42
C ASP A 2 8.52 -4.83 -3.97
N VAL A 3 8.66 -4.66 -2.67
CA VAL A 3 9.44 -3.59 -2.05
C VAL A 3 10.55 -4.25 -1.27
N GLN A 4 11.78 -4.04 -1.71
CA GLN A 4 12.96 -4.55 -1.01
C GLN A 4 13.33 -3.60 0.14
N ARG A 5 14.37 -3.94 0.91
CA ARG A 5 14.78 -3.19 2.11
C ARG A 5 15.15 -1.73 1.86
N ASN A 6 15.57 -1.39 0.64
CA ASN A 6 15.81 0.00 0.22
C ASN A 6 14.51 0.81 0.02
N GLY A 7 13.35 0.17 0.07
CA GLY A 7 12.06 0.81 -0.09
C GLY A 7 11.69 1.11 -1.54
N ALA A 8 10.58 1.83 -1.71
CA ALA A 8 10.06 2.27 -3.00
C ALA A 8 9.43 3.65 -2.87
N ILE A 9 9.54 4.47 -3.92
CA ILE A 9 8.96 5.82 -3.96
C ILE A 9 7.83 5.86 -4.99
N LEU A 10 6.64 6.24 -4.55
CA LEU A 10 5.50 6.59 -5.39
C LEU A 10 5.57 8.10 -5.64
N ASN A 11 6.05 8.50 -6.82
CA ASN A 11 6.25 9.91 -7.16
C ASN A 11 4.92 10.62 -7.47
N ASN A 12 4.41 11.33 -6.48
CA ASN A 12 3.18 12.11 -6.52
C ASN A 12 3.44 13.63 -6.52
N SER A 13 4.57 14.07 -7.11
CA SER A 13 4.94 15.48 -7.22
C SER A 13 4.94 15.95 -8.67
N ARG A 14 4.46 17.16 -8.95
CA ARG A 14 4.56 17.78 -10.30
C ARG A 14 5.85 18.55 -10.52
N THR A 15 6.55 18.86 -9.43
CA THR A 15 7.84 19.53 -9.42
C THR A 15 8.85 18.62 -8.74
N ASP A 16 10.12 18.95 -8.85
CA ASP A 16 11.15 18.19 -8.16
C ASP A 16 10.93 18.24 -6.64
N VAL A 17 11.23 17.12 -5.98
CA VAL A 17 10.94 16.93 -4.56
C VAL A 17 12.07 16.16 -3.88
N GLN A 18 12.41 16.58 -2.66
CA GLN A 18 13.29 15.82 -1.77
C GLN A 18 12.47 14.71 -1.07
N THR A 19 12.89 13.47 -1.27
CA THR A 19 12.34 12.26 -0.62
C THR A 19 13.27 11.77 0.49
N GLN A 20 12.74 11.00 1.42
CA GLN A 20 13.49 10.41 2.53
C GLN A 20 14.31 9.20 2.07
N LEU A 21 13.75 8.36 1.20
CA LEU A 21 14.39 7.12 0.74
C LEU A 21 15.39 7.35 -0.41
N GLY A 22 15.08 8.24 -1.34
CA GLY A 22 15.79 8.36 -2.62
C GLY A 22 16.48 9.69 -2.86
N GLY A 23 16.44 10.61 -1.88
CA GLY A 23 16.95 11.96 -2.06
C GLY A 23 16.11 12.76 -3.06
N PHE A 24 16.76 13.56 -3.90
CA PHE A 24 16.08 14.42 -4.85
C PHE A 24 15.52 13.61 -6.04
N VAL A 25 14.22 13.75 -6.27
CA VAL A 25 13.49 13.07 -7.36
C VAL A 25 12.81 14.11 -8.24
N GLN A 26 13.00 13.98 -9.55
CA GLN A 26 12.38 14.89 -10.52
C GLN A 26 10.85 14.79 -10.50
N GLY A 27 10.16 15.89 -10.78
CA GLY A 27 8.70 15.90 -10.89
C GLY A 27 8.15 14.87 -11.88
N ASN A 28 7.00 14.28 -11.55
CA ASN A 28 6.30 13.30 -12.37
C ASN A 28 5.49 14.01 -13.48
N PRO A 29 5.87 13.85 -14.76
CA PRO A 29 5.19 14.48 -15.88
C PRO A 29 3.79 13.91 -16.15
N TYR A 30 3.46 12.73 -15.61
CA TYR A 30 2.18 12.04 -15.82
C TYR A 30 1.05 12.56 -14.93
N LEU A 31 1.33 13.48 -14.00
CA LEU A 31 0.33 14.12 -13.12
C LEU A 31 -0.31 15.35 -13.79
N ALA A 32 -0.81 15.18 -15.01
CA ALA A 32 -1.33 16.27 -15.84
C ALA A 32 -2.50 17.04 -15.18
N THR A 33 -3.35 16.33 -14.44
CA THR A 33 -4.55 16.87 -13.77
C THR A 33 -4.32 17.22 -12.30
N GLY A 34 -3.08 17.09 -11.80
CA GLY A 34 -2.75 17.26 -10.39
C GLY A 34 -2.24 15.97 -9.74
N PRO A 35 -1.67 16.06 -8.53
CA PRO A 35 -1.30 14.88 -7.76
C PRO A 35 -2.51 14.01 -7.39
N ALA A 36 -2.27 12.71 -7.29
CA ALA A 36 -3.25 11.73 -6.91
C ALA A 36 -3.65 11.88 -5.43
N ARG A 37 -4.93 11.67 -5.13
CA ARG A 37 -5.42 11.51 -3.74
C ARG A 37 -5.30 10.07 -3.25
N ILE A 38 -5.40 9.12 -4.16
CA ILE A 38 -5.31 7.68 -3.93
C ILE A 38 -4.35 7.11 -4.98
N ILE A 39 -3.37 6.31 -4.53
CA ILE A 39 -2.44 5.59 -5.38
C ILE A 39 -2.71 4.10 -5.19
N LEU A 40 -3.31 3.48 -6.20
CA LEU A 40 -3.60 2.06 -6.22
C LEU A 40 -2.49 1.31 -6.96
N ASN A 41 -1.82 0.40 -6.25
CA ASN A 41 -0.89 -0.56 -6.81
C ASN A 41 -1.61 -1.91 -6.87
N GLU A 42 -2.20 -2.22 -8.02
CA GLU A 42 -2.88 -3.50 -8.27
C GLU A 42 -1.93 -4.51 -8.93
N ILE A 43 -1.91 -5.73 -8.41
CA ILE A 43 -1.11 -6.83 -8.91
C ILE A 43 -2.04 -7.94 -9.38
N THR A 44 -1.92 -8.28 -10.66
CA THR A 44 -2.76 -9.28 -11.34
C THR A 44 -2.03 -10.59 -11.63
N SER A 45 -0.75 -10.70 -11.26
CA SER A 45 0.01 -11.93 -11.38
C SER A 45 -0.33 -12.93 -10.26
N GLY A 46 0.03 -14.20 -10.47
CA GLY A 46 -0.19 -15.25 -9.46
C GLY A 46 0.80 -15.26 -8.29
N ASN A 47 1.72 -14.28 -8.21
CA ASN A 47 2.77 -14.25 -7.19
C ASN A 47 2.42 -13.27 -6.06
N PRO A 48 2.61 -13.67 -4.78
CA PRO A 48 2.42 -12.76 -3.64
C PRO A 48 3.40 -11.58 -3.69
N THR A 49 2.97 -10.44 -3.17
CA THR A 49 3.83 -9.27 -2.95
C THR A 49 4.74 -9.50 -1.74
N GLN A 50 6.01 -9.15 -1.87
CA GLN A 50 6.97 -9.08 -0.78
C GLN A 50 7.14 -7.61 -0.35
N LEU A 51 6.77 -7.27 0.88
CA LEU A 51 6.91 -5.93 1.45
C LEU A 51 7.98 -5.94 2.56
N ARG A 52 9.22 -5.64 2.19
CA ARG A 52 10.40 -5.72 3.05
C ARG A 52 11.05 -4.37 3.38
N GLY A 53 10.38 -3.29 3.03
CA GLY A 53 10.86 -1.93 3.24
C GLY A 53 9.72 -0.93 3.10
N TYR A 54 10.06 0.35 3.25
CA TYR A 54 9.08 1.43 3.27
C TYR A 54 8.62 1.82 1.87
N VAL A 55 7.34 2.14 1.75
CA VAL A 55 6.75 2.80 0.58
C VAL A 55 6.56 4.27 0.91
N GLU A 56 7.25 5.14 0.18
CA GLU A 56 7.18 6.59 0.35
C GLU A 56 6.34 7.24 -0.73
N VAL A 57 5.41 8.12 -0.36
CA VAL A 57 4.78 9.04 -1.32
C VAL A 57 5.66 10.28 -1.44
N GLY A 58 6.35 10.44 -2.58
CA GLY A 58 7.12 11.64 -2.87
C GLY A 58 6.21 12.78 -3.30
N GLY A 59 6.28 13.95 -2.67
CA GLY A 59 5.43 15.09 -2.99
C GLY A 59 4.14 15.14 -2.18
N GLN A 60 3.00 15.32 -2.87
CA GLN A 60 1.72 15.49 -2.18
C GLN A 60 1.28 14.20 -1.47
N ARG A 61 0.98 14.30 -0.17
CA ARG A 61 0.46 13.20 0.67
C ARG A 61 -0.80 12.59 0.05
N ALA A 62 -0.88 11.26 0.04
CA ALA A 62 -1.98 10.50 -0.57
C ALA A 62 -2.29 9.22 0.21
N GLU A 63 -3.44 8.60 -0.08
CA GLU A 63 -3.72 7.21 0.32
C GLU A 63 -2.95 6.26 -0.59
N VAL A 64 -2.40 5.18 -0.02
CA VAL A 64 -1.73 4.12 -0.77
C VAL A 64 -2.47 2.80 -0.56
N ILE A 65 -2.81 2.14 -1.65
CA ILE A 65 -3.43 0.82 -1.65
C ILE A 65 -2.47 -0.14 -2.35
N ILE A 66 -2.21 -1.28 -1.73
CA ILE A 66 -1.49 -2.41 -2.33
C ILE A 66 -2.47 -3.58 -2.37
N ALA A 67 -2.89 -3.95 -3.58
CA ALA A 67 -3.89 -4.98 -3.83
C ALA A 67 -3.26 -6.16 -4.58
N ASN A 68 -3.19 -7.32 -3.93
CA ASN A 68 -2.68 -8.54 -4.54
C ASN A 68 -3.47 -9.78 -4.08
N PRO A 69 -4.38 -10.30 -4.94
CA PRO A 69 -5.16 -11.50 -4.63
C PRO A 69 -4.35 -12.77 -4.35
N ALA A 70 -3.10 -12.85 -4.83
CA ALA A 70 -2.22 -13.98 -4.56
C ALA A 70 -1.67 -13.98 -3.11
N GLY A 71 -1.66 -12.82 -2.44
CA GLY A 71 -1.13 -12.66 -1.09
C GLY A 71 -0.18 -11.48 -0.94
N ILE A 72 0.07 -11.09 0.32
CA ILE A 72 1.06 -10.07 0.69
C ILE A 72 1.85 -10.60 1.88
N ALA A 73 3.16 -10.75 1.73
CA ALA A 73 4.07 -11.12 2.81
C ALA A 73 4.86 -9.89 3.26
N VAL A 74 4.77 -9.55 4.54
CA VAL A 74 5.42 -8.37 5.13
C VAL A 74 6.53 -8.81 6.08
N ASP A 75 7.72 -8.22 5.89
CA ASP A 75 8.89 -8.41 6.76
C ASP A 75 9.70 -7.10 6.81
N GLY A 76 9.26 -6.16 7.65
CA GLY A 76 9.84 -4.82 7.75
C GLY A 76 9.23 -3.79 6.79
N GLY A 77 7.97 -3.99 6.40
CA GLY A 77 7.23 -3.06 5.57
C GLY A 77 6.76 -1.83 6.34
N GLY A 78 6.60 -0.70 5.64
CA GLY A 78 5.99 0.49 6.24
C GLY A 78 5.67 1.57 5.21
N PHE A 79 5.14 2.70 5.67
CA PHE A 79 4.74 3.80 4.78
C PHE A 79 5.28 5.14 5.25
N ILE A 80 5.67 6.00 4.30
CA ILE A 80 6.14 7.36 4.53
C ILE A 80 5.26 8.31 3.73
N ASN A 81 4.78 9.38 4.36
CA ASN A 81 3.94 10.40 3.72
C ASN A 81 2.66 9.84 3.08
N ALA A 82 2.15 8.71 3.59
CA ALA A 82 0.83 8.21 3.25
C ALA A 82 -0.17 8.65 4.32
N SER A 83 -1.31 9.24 3.93
CA SER A 83 -2.40 9.55 4.87
C SER A 83 -3.08 8.28 5.37
N ARG A 84 -3.33 7.36 4.44
CA ARG A 84 -3.89 6.04 4.70
C ARG A 84 -3.11 4.98 3.95
N ALA A 85 -2.98 3.80 4.55
CA ALA A 85 -2.43 2.62 3.89
C ALA A 85 -3.43 1.46 3.94
N THR A 86 -3.71 0.86 2.79
CA THR A 86 -4.55 -0.33 2.69
C THR A 86 -3.76 -1.47 2.06
N LEU A 87 -3.59 -2.56 2.80
CA LEU A 87 -3.08 -3.83 2.27
C LEU A 87 -4.27 -4.76 2.04
N THR A 88 -4.45 -5.25 0.81
CA THR A 88 -5.61 -6.07 0.49
C THR A 88 -5.28 -7.25 -0.42
N THR A 89 -5.94 -8.40 -0.18
CA THR A 89 -6.01 -9.50 -1.15
C THR A 89 -7.30 -9.45 -1.98
N GLY A 90 -8.11 -8.41 -1.79
CA GLY A 90 -9.28 -8.15 -2.60
C GLY A 90 -8.92 -7.54 -3.95
N THR A 91 -9.66 -7.93 -4.98
CA THR A 91 -9.59 -7.25 -6.28
C THR A 91 -10.38 -5.93 -6.19
N PRO A 92 -9.77 -4.78 -6.49
CA PRO A 92 -10.47 -3.49 -6.49
C PRO A 92 -11.58 -3.51 -7.55
N GLN A 93 -12.73 -2.93 -7.21
CA GLN A 93 -13.85 -2.73 -8.15
C GLN A 93 -14.02 -1.24 -8.38
N PHE A 94 -14.22 -0.86 -9.63
CA PHE A 94 -14.41 0.54 -10.01
C PHE A 94 -15.85 0.77 -10.45
N ASN A 95 -16.41 1.91 -10.07
CA ASN A 95 -17.70 2.34 -10.56
C ASN A 95 -17.63 2.85 -12.01
N ALA A 96 -18.78 3.12 -12.61
CA ALA A 96 -18.88 3.61 -13.99
C ALA A 96 -18.17 4.96 -14.23
N ALA A 97 -17.90 5.73 -13.17
CA ALA A 97 -17.16 6.99 -13.21
C ALA A 97 -15.64 6.81 -13.01
N GLY A 98 -15.15 5.56 -12.89
CA GLY A 98 -13.74 5.23 -12.69
C GLY A 98 -13.25 5.40 -11.24
N GLY A 99 -14.14 5.67 -10.29
CA GLY A 99 -13.81 5.73 -8.87
C GLY A 99 -13.76 4.35 -8.24
N LEU A 100 -12.88 4.16 -7.26
CA LEU A 100 -12.82 2.94 -6.45
C LEU A 100 -14.11 2.80 -5.63
N ASP A 101 -14.82 1.69 -5.81
CA ASP A 101 -16.14 1.42 -5.23
C ASP A 101 -16.08 0.41 -4.07
N SER A 102 -15.44 -0.74 -4.30
CA SER A 102 -15.35 -1.83 -3.32
C SER A 102 -14.13 -2.74 -3.54
N TYR A 103 -13.95 -3.73 -2.67
CA TYR A 103 -12.92 -4.76 -2.79
C TYR A 103 -13.56 -6.14 -2.69
N VAL A 104 -13.32 -7.00 -3.68
CA VAL A 104 -13.86 -8.37 -3.65
C VAL A 104 -12.78 -9.33 -3.15
N VAL A 105 -12.91 -9.79 -1.91
CA VAL A 105 -11.95 -10.71 -1.27
C VAL A 105 -12.40 -12.16 -1.48
N ARG A 106 -11.70 -12.91 -2.33
CA ARG A 106 -12.00 -14.34 -2.60
C ARG A 106 -11.00 -15.29 -1.94
N GLY A 107 -9.75 -14.87 -1.84
CA GLY A 107 -8.63 -15.69 -1.39
C GLY A 107 -7.44 -14.83 -0.98
N GLY A 108 -6.27 -15.45 -0.87
CA GLY A 108 -5.01 -14.77 -0.51
C GLY A 108 -4.85 -14.54 0.99
N THR A 109 -3.63 -14.70 1.47
CA THR A 109 -3.25 -14.46 2.85
C THR A 109 -2.34 -13.25 2.92
N ILE A 110 -2.53 -12.41 3.94
CA ILE A 110 -1.54 -11.41 4.33
C ILE A 110 -0.76 -11.94 5.53
N SER A 111 0.56 -12.12 5.40
CA SER A 111 1.43 -12.52 6.50
C SER A 111 2.26 -11.33 6.99
N ILE A 112 2.38 -11.20 8.31
CA ILE A 112 3.27 -10.25 8.97
C ILE A 112 4.27 -11.05 9.79
N ASP A 113 5.52 -11.00 9.36
CA ASP A 113 6.63 -11.80 9.87
C ASP A 113 7.84 -10.91 10.18
N GLY A 114 8.89 -11.52 10.75
CA GLY A 114 10.21 -10.91 10.91
C GLY A 114 10.19 -9.52 11.56
N ALA A 115 10.63 -8.50 10.82
CA ALA A 115 10.71 -7.12 11.30
C ALA A 115 9.34 -6.42 11.43
N GLY A 116 8.25 -7.09 11.10
CA GLY A 116 6.89 -6.60 11.31
C GLY A 116 6.42 -5.57 10.29
N LEU A 117 5.41 -4.79 10.67
CA LEU A 117 4.74 -3.80 9.82
C LEU A 117 4.62 -2.46 10.55
N ASP A 118 5.29 -1.43 10.05
CA ASP A 118 5.22 -0.06 10.57
C ASP A 118 4.20 0.81 9.80
N LEU A 119 3.04 1.02 10.42
CA LEU A 119 1.96 1.90 9.99
C LEU A 119 1.85 3.14 10.89
N SER A 120 2.78 3.37 11.82
CA SER A 120 2.73 4.46 12.81
C SER A 120 2.81 5.86 12.20
N ARG A 121 3.25 5.94 10.93
CA ARG A 121 3.34 7.18 10.16
C ARG A 121 2.11 7.45 9.28
N THR A 122 1.11 6.58 9.35
CA THR A 122 -0.19 6.75 8.70
C THR A 122 -1.23 7.20 9.72
N ASP A 123 -2.22 7.96 9.27
CA ASP A 123 -3.31 8.39 10.16
C ASP A 123 -4.25 7.21 10.43
N TYR A 124 -4.44 6.37 9.41
CA TYR A 124 -5.29 5.19 9.46
C TYR A 124 -4.73 4.09 8.55
N ALA A 125 -4.87 2.84 8.95
CA ALA A 125 -4.55 1.69 8.11
C ALA A 125 -5.66 0.63 8.06
N ALA A 126 -5.72 -0.08 6.93
CA ALA A 126 -6.59 -1.24 6.75
C ALA A 126 -5.83 -2.45 6.22
N ILE A 127 -6.17 -3.63 6.76
CA ILE A 127 -5.77 -4.94 6.23
C ILE A 127 -7.05 -5.69 5.86
N LEU A 128 -7.25 -5.99 4.58
CA LEU A 128 -8.44 -6.63 4.04
C LEU A 128 -8.04 -7.91 3.32
N ALA A 129 -8.26 -9.09 3.91
CA ALA A 129 -7.79 -10.32 3.31
C ALA A 129 -8.69 -11.51 3.60
N ARG A 130 -8.53 -12.62 2.85
CA ARG A 130 -9.24 -13.86 3.21
C ARG A 130 -8.75 -14.37 4.56
N ALA A 131 -7.44 -14.33 4.78
CA ALA A 131 -6.80 -14.66 6.04
C ALA A 131 -5.64 -13.69 6.34
N VAL A 132 -5.37 -13.47 7.62
CA VAL A 132 -4.23 -12.70 8.09
C VAL A 132 -3.46 -13.57 9.09
N GLN A 133 -2.14 -13.69 8.90
CA GLN A 133 -1.25 -14.37 9.82
C GLN A 133 -0.30 -13.34 10.43
N VAL A 134 -0.30 -13.22 11.76
CA VAL A 134 0.53 -12.24 12.48
C VAL A 134 1.50 -12.98 13.39
N ASN A 135 2.77 -13.00 13.01
CA ASN A 135 3.86 -13.59 13.77
C ASN A 135 4.87 -12.54 14.27
N ALA A 136 4.69 -11.27 13.89
CA ALA A 136 5.55 -10.14 14.28
C ALA A 136 4.71 -8.89 14.63
N GLY A 137 5.39 -7.84 15.09
CA GLY A 137 4.75 -6.60 15.52
C GLY A 137 4.05 -5.84 14.40
N ILE A 138 2.92 -5.23 14.74
CA ILE A 138 2.25 -4.22 13.90
C ILE A 138 2.14 -2.94 14.74
N TRP A 139 2.68 -1.85 14.24
CA TRP A 139 2.61 -0.54 14.91
C TRP A 139 1.72 0.39 14.08
N ALA A 140 0.61 0.87 14.65
CA ALA A 140 -0.33 1.73 13.93
C ALA A 140 -1.01 2.72 14.90
N ASN A 141 -1.39 3.90 14.40
CA ASN A 141 -2.23 4.83 15.16
C ASN A 141 -3.68 4.32 15.23
N GLU A 142 -4.22 3.92 14.09
CA GLU A 142 -5.52 3.26 13.96
C GLU A 142 -5.41 2.15 12.91
N LEU A 143 -5.89 0.95 13.25
CA LEU A 143 -5.83 -0.23 12.38
C LEU A 143 -7.17 -0.95 12.33
N LYS A 144 -7.71 -1.11 11.13
CA LYS A 144 -8.85 -2.01 10.85
C LYS A 144 -8.36 -3.28 10.16
N VAL A 145 -8.75 -4.43 10.70
CA VAL A 145 -8.49 -5.73 10.08
C VAL A 145 -9.82 -6.40 9.76
N VAL A 146 -10.00 -6.80 8.51
CA VAL A 146 -11.19 -7.55 8.05
C VAL A 146 -10.72 -8.83 7.38
N THR A 147 -11.20 -9.96 7.90
CA THR A 147 -10.87 -11.30 7.40
C THR A 147 -12.10 -12.04 6.85
N GLY A 148 -11.89 -13.03 5.98
CA GLY A 148 -12.97 -13.83 5.38
C GLY A 148 -13.26 -13.47 3.93
N ALA A 149 -14.19 -14.19 3.28
CA ALA A 149 -14.73 -13.73 2.00
C ALA A 149 -15.72 -12.60 2.27
N ASN A 150 -15.44 -11.42 1.73
CA ASN A 150 -16.25 -10.23 1.92
C ASN A 150 -16.24 -9.39 0.63
N GLN A 151 -17.22 -8.49 0.53
CA GLN A 151 -17.39 -7.50 -0.53
C GLN A 151 -17.53 -6.11 0.11
#